data_AF-A0A8T4UML2-F1
#
_entry.id   AF-A0A8T4UML2-F1
#
_cell.length_a   1.000
_cell.length_b   1.000
_cell.length_c   1.000
_cell.angle_alpha   90.00
_cell.angle_beta   90.00
_cell.angle_gamma   90.00
#
_symmetry.space_group_name_H-M   'P 1'
#
loop_
_entity.id
_entity.type
_entity.pdbx_description
1 polymer ?
#
loop_
_entity_poly.entity_id
_entity_poly.type
_entity_poly.pdbx_seq_one_letter_code
_entity_poly.pdbx_strand_id
1 'polypeptide(L)' 'MRNRKNHIEHLEKWALFVRENPTLWKKIHTEFINALIFKNEQLLQRIVQLPNGKEKIIELYHIQNLEGYKWLKP' A
#
# COMPACT_ATOMS: atom_id res chain seq x y z
N MET A 1 -3.75 -16.31 -18.29
CA MET A 1 -4.88 -15.40 -18.59
C MET A 1 -5.62 -15.06 -17.30
N ARG A 2 -5.84 -13.78 -16.97
CA ARG A 2 -6.71 -13.41 -15.85
C ARG A 2 -8.16 -13.79 -16.20
N ASN A 3 -8.75 -14.70 -15.45
CA ASN A 3 -10.12 -15.13 -15.65
C ASN A 3 -11.08 -14.02 -15.19
N ARG A 4 -11.67 -13.28 -16.13
CA ARG A 4 -12.53 -12.11 -15.83
C ARG A 4 -13.74 -12.48 -14.97
N LYS A 5 -14.24 -13.73 -15.07
CA LYS A 5 -15.35 -14.24 -14.23
C LYS A 5 -15.03 -14.15 -12.74
N ASN A 6 -13.84 -14.60 -12.35
CA ASN A 6 -13.38 -14.56 -10.96
C ASN A 6 -13.21 -13.12 -10.43
N HIS A 7 -12.98 -12.14 -11.30
CA HIS A 7 -12.87 -10.75 -10.89
C HIS A 7 -14.24 -10.15 -10.58
N ILE A 8 -15.22 -10.38 -11.46
CA ILE A 8 -16.61 -9.93 -11.26
C ILE A 8 -17.22 -10.58 -10.02
N GLU A 9 -17.05 -11.89 -9.83
CA GLU A 9 -17.56 -12.61 -8.66
C GLU A 9 -17.00 -12.05 -7.33
N HIS A 10 -15.72 -11.65 -7.31
CA HIS A 10 -15.15 -11.00 -6.12
C HIS A 10 -15.74 -9.62 -5.87
N LEU A 11 -15.98 -8.83 -6.93
CA LEU A 11 -16.61 -7.52 -6.81
C LEU A 11 -18.05 -7.64 -6.29
N GLU A 12 -18.82 -8.60 -6.79
CA GLU A 12 -20.19 -8.86 -6.34
C GLU A 12 -20.23 -9.28 -4.86
N LYS A 13 -19.35 -10.20 -4.44
CA LYS A 13 -19.24 -10.61 -3.03
C LYS A 13 -18.85 -9.44 -2.13
N TRP A 14 -17.92 -8.60 -2.57
CA TRP A 14 -17.50 -7.43 -1.81
C TRP A 14 -18.63 -6.39 -1.71
N ALA A 15 -19.32 -6.12 -2.81
CA ALA A 15 -20.45 -5.19 -2.83
C ALA A 15 -21.58 -5.67 -1.90
N LEU A 16 -21.87 -6.98 -1.91
CA LEU A 16 -22.84 -7.58 -1.01
C LEU A 16 -22.43 -7.40 0.45
N PHE A 17 -21.19 -7.74 0.79
CA PHE A 17 -20.64 -7.58 2.14
C PHE A 17 -20.74 -6.13 2.63
N VAL A 18 -20.35 -5.16 1.80
CA VAL A 18 -20.41 -3.73 2.13
C VAL A 18 -21.86 -3.28 2.38
N ARG A 19 -22.79 -3.73 1.54
CA ARG A 19 -24.23 -3.42 1.67
C ARG A 19 -24.82 -3.98 2.95
N GLU A 20 -24.48 -5.21 3.31
CA GLU A 20 -25.02 -5.91 4.49
C GLU A 20 -24.35 -5.46 5.81
N ASN A 21 -23.16 -4.85 5.74
CA ASN A 21 -22.34 -4.53 6.92
C ASN A 21 -21.89 -3.04 6.96
N PRO A 22 -22.80 -2.05 6.86
CA PRO A 22 -22.49 -0.65 6.52
C PRO A 22 -21.50 0.07 7.44
N THR A 23 -21.32 -0.40 8.68
CA THR A 23 -20.37 0.15 9.66
C THR A 23 -19.12 -0.72 9.81
N LEU A 24 -19.26 -2.05 9.77
CA LEU A 24 -18.17 -3.00 10.00
C LEU A 24 -17.18 -3.06 8.83
N TRP A 25 -17.66 -2.97 7.58
CA TRP A 25 -16.78 -3.08 6.40
C TRP A 25 -15.68 -2.00 6.41
N LYS A 26 -16.01 -0.80 6.91
CA LYS A 26 -15.07 0.33 6.99
C LYS A 26 -13.89 -0.01 7.88
N LYS A 27 -14.16 -0.56 9.06
CA LYS A 27 -13.11 -0.96 10.02
C LYS A 27 -12.17 -1.98 9.39
N ILE A 28 -12.70 -3.07 8.84
CA ILE A 28 -11.90 -4.13 8.22
C ILE A 28 -11.07 -3.60 7.05
N HIS A 29 -11.68 -2.79 6.18
CA HIS A 29 -10.98 -2.18 5.06
C HIS A 29 -9.85 -1.25 5.54
N THR A 30 -10.13 -0.38 6.51
CA THR A 30 -9.13 0.52 7.09
C THR A 30 -7.98 -0.25 7.75
N GLU A 31 -8.26 -1.28 8.52
CA GLU A 31 -7.23 -2.14 9.13
C GLU A 31 -6.35 -2.80 8.07
N PHE A 32 -6.95 -3.30 6.98
CA PHE A 32 -6.22 -3.88 5.87
C PHE A 32 -5.30 -2.86 5.18
N ILE A 33 -5.82 -1.67 4.86
CA ILE A 33 -5.03 -0.59 4.25
C ILE A 33 -3.89 -0.15 5.18
N ASN A 34 -4.17 0.01 6.47
CA ASN A 34 -3.16 0.37 7.47
C ASN A 34 -2.06 -0.69 7.56
N ALA A 35 -2.41 -1.98 7.52
CA ALA A 35 -1.42 -3.06 7.53
C ALA A 35 -0.53 -3.03 6.27
N LEU A 36 -1.09 -2.72 5.10
CA LEU A 36 -0.33 -2.55 3.86
C LEU A 36 0.64 -1.36 3.95
N ILE A 37 0.17 -0.22 4.47
CA ILE A 37 1.00 0.97 4.68
C ILE A 37 2.15 0.65 5.64
N PHE A 38 1.83 0.06 6.79
CA PHE A 38 2.82 -0.32 7.80
C PHE A 38 3.90 -1.26 7.24
N LYS A 39 3.49 -2.28 6.49
CA LYS A 39 4.45 -3.20 5.84
C LYS A 39 5.32 -2.49 4.81
N ASN A 40 4.75 -1.56 4.05
CA ASN A 40 5.51 -0.77 3.08
C ASN A 40 6.53 0.13 3.79
N GLU A 41 6.16 0.79 4.88
CA GLU A 41 7.09 1.60 5.68
C GLU A 41 8.26 0.76 6.22
N GLN A 42 7.98 -0.44 6.75
CA GLN A 42 9.03 -1.36 7.19
C GLN A 42 9.96 -1.78 6.04
N LEU A 43 9.40 -2.03 4.85
CA LEU A 43 10.20 -2.36 3.67
C LEU A 43 11.12 -1.19 3.29
N LEU A 44 10.58 0.03 3.23
CA LEU A 44 11.35 1.23 2.91
C LEU A 44 12.48 1.45 3.94
N GLN A 45 12.18 1.30 5.22
CA GLN A 45 13.20 1.39 6.28
C GLN A 45 14.33 0.38 6.08
N ARG A 46 14.01 -0.88 5.71
CA ARG A 46 15.02 -1.90 5.42
C ARG A 46 15.82 -1.56 4.17
N ILE A 47 15.19 -1.03 3.13
CA ILE A 47 15.88 -0.63 1.90
C ILE A 47 16.88 0.49 2.20
N VAL A 48 16.53 1.48 3.00
CA VAL A 48 17.44 2.59 3.38
C VAL A 48 18.73 2.08 4.04
N GLN A 49 18.69 0.96 4.76
CA GLN A 49 19.87 0.37 5.42
C GLN A 49 20.81 -0.36 4.45
N LEU A 50 20.39 -0.61 3.21
CA LEU A 50 21.24 -1.27 2.22
C LEU A 50 22.22 -0.26 1.59
N PRO A 51 23.38 -0.73 1.08
CA PRO A 51 24.22 0.09 0.22
C PRO A 51 23.40 0.61 -0.97
N ASN A 52 23.46 1.93 -1.21
CA ASN A 52 22.68 2.65 -2.23
C ASN A 52 21.15 2.59 -2.05
N GLY A 53 20.68 2.29 -0.84
CA GLY A 53 19.27 2.16 -0.51
C GLY A 53 18.47 3.45 -0.70
N LYS A 54 19.06 4.59 -0.32
CA LYS A 54 18.43 5.91 -0.47
C LYS A 54 18.23 6.26 -1.95
N GLU A 55 19.25 6.06 -2.78
CA GLU A 55 19.24 6.30 -4.22
C GLU A 55 18.18 5.45 -4.91
N LYS A 56 18.09 4.16 -4.53
CA LYS A 56 17.08 3.24 -5.05
C LYS A 56 15.64 3.70 -4.76
N ILE A 57 15.39 4.25 -3.57
CA ILE A 57 14.06 4.77 -3.21
C ILE A 57 13.74 6.03 -4.03
N ILE A 58 14.71 6.93 -4.18
CA ILE A 58 14.54 8.15 -4.98
C ILE A 58 14.19 7.79 -6.44
N GLU A 59 14.87 6.81 -7.01
CA GLU A 59 14.61 6.32 -8.37
C GLU A 59 13.22 5.66 -8.49
N LEU A 60 12.88 4.73 -7.59
CA LEU A 60 11.62 3.98 -7.63
C LEU A 60 10.38 4.88 -7.50
N TYR A 61 10.47 5.93 -6.71
CA TYR A 61 9.35 6.84 -6.44
C TYR A 61 9.45 8.17 -7.21
N HIS A 62 10.46 8.32 -8.08
CA HIS A 62 10.73 9.54 -8.83
C HIS A 62 10.73 10.80 -7.95
N ILE A 63 11.36 10.72 -6.77
CA ILE A 63 11.35 11.80 -5.78
C ILE A 63 12.23 12.94 -6.28
N GLN A 64 11.62 14.06 -6.66
CA GLN A 64 12.34 15.26 -7.11
C GLN A 64 12.59 16.26 -5.97
N ASN A 65 11.74 16.24 -4.94
CA ASN A 65 11.83 17.15 -3.80
C ASN A 65 12.15 16.39 -2.51
N LEU A 66 13.42 16.41 -2.10
CA LEU A 66 13.88 15.77 -0.86
C LEU A 66 13.44 16.51 0.41
N GLU A 67 12.98 17.77 0.33
CA GLU A 67 12.50 18.51 1.50
C GLU A 67 11.25 17.87 2.12
N GLY A 68 10.39 17.28 1.28
CA GLY A 68 9.22 16.52 1.72
C GLY A 68 9.56 15.18 2.39
N TYR A 69 10.79 14.69 2.21
CA TYR A 69 11.24 13.38 2.67
C TYR A 69 12.47 13.52 3.56
N LYS A 70 12.29 14.15 4.73
CA LYS A 70 13.37 14.41 5.70
C LYS A 70 14.18 13.17 6.09
N TRP A 71 13.55 12.00 6.10
CA TRP A 71 14.19 10.71 6.41
C TRP A 71 15.08 10.15 5.28
N LEU A 72 15.02 10.73 4.08
CA LEU A 72 15.90 10.44 2.94
C LEU A 72 17.07 11.41 2.81
N LYS A 73 17.12 12.49 3.61
CA LYS A 73 18.24 13.44 3.58
C LYS A 73 19.57 12.73 3.95
N PRO A 74 20.71 13.21 3.44
CA PRO A 74 22.03 12.67 3.75
C PRO A 74 22.25 12.51 5.25
#